data_AF-A0A9E6PXX0-F1
#
_entry.id   AF-A0A9E6PXX0-F1
#
_cell.length_a   1.000
_cell.length_b   1.000
_cell.length_c   1.000
_cell.angle_alpha   90.00
_cell.angle_beta   90.00
_cell.angle_gamma   90.00
#
_symmetry.space_group_name_H-M   'P 1'
#
loop_
_entity.id
_entity.type
_entity.pdbx_description
1 polymer ?
#
loop_
_entity_poly.entity_id
_entity_poly.type
_entity_poly.pdbx_seq_one_letter_code
_entity_poly.pdbx_strand_id
1 'polypeptide(L)'
;MPYVLSVAMVEHEDRHFPAISDALAFYERARLENARLRFTEKQTFVDLFPGITTEVVERELASVWEWAADDPLQVRPRLKRRYLVKT
;
A
#
# COMPACT_ATOMS: atom_id res chain seq x y z
N MET A 1 -2.96 -13.29 5.86
CA MET A 1 -2.20 -12.06 6.19
C MET A 1 -2.35 -11.11 5.02
N PRO A 2 -3.19 -10.07 5.13
CA PRO A 2 -3.61 -9.26 4.00
C PRO A 2 -2.55 -8.27 3.52
N TYR A 3 -1.58 -7.91 4.36
CA TYR A 3 -0.55 -6.92 4.04
C TYR A 3 0.77 -7.59 3.67
N VAL A 4 1.41 -7.12 2.61
CA VAL A 4 2.70 -7.62 2.11
C VAL A 4 3.65 -6.44 1.98
N LEU A 5 4.73 -6.45 2.75
CA LEU A 5 5.80 -5.49 2.65
C LEU A 5 6.84 -6.01 1.66
N SER A 6 7.07 -5.28 0.58
CA SER A 6 8.10 -5.57 -0.42
C SER A 6 9.20 -4.51 -0.35
N VAL A 7 10.46 -4.92 -0.34
CA VAL A 7 11.62 -4.00 -0.34
C VAL A 7 12.31 -4.07 -1.70
N ALA A 8 12.66 -2.93 -2.28
CA ALA A 8 13.27 -2.87 -3.61
C ALA A 8 14.78 -3.22 -3.64
N MET A 9 15.43 -3.46 -2.50
CA MET A 9 16.87 -3.70 -2.45
C MET A 9 17.23 -5.15 -2.80
N VAL A 10 17.45 -5.39 -4.11
CA VAL A 10 18.23 -6.48 -4.75
C VAL A 10 17.73 -7.92 -4.54
N GLU A 11 17.08 -8.23 -3.42
CA GLU A 11 16.29 -9.44 -3.19
C GLU A 11 14.89 -8.96 -2.79
N HIS A 12 13.88 -9.28 -3.59
CA HIS A 12 12.48 -9.01 -3.24
C HIS A 12 12.10 -9.84 -2.02
N GLU A 13 12.40 -9.35 -0.82
CA GLU A 13 11.95 -9.98 0.42
C GLU A 13 10.52 -9.52 0.69
N ASP A 14 9.57 -10.32 0.22
CA ASP A 14 8.15 -10.14 0.52
C ASP A 14 7.87 -10.69 1.93
N ARG A 15 7.50 -9.80 2.85
CA ARG A 15 7.09 -10.19 4.21
C ARG A 15 5.61 -9.95 4.43
N HIS A 16 4.94 -10.95 4.94
CA HIS A 16 3.50 -10.92 5.18
C HIS A 16 3.18 -10.49 6.61
N PHE A 17 2.22 -9.60 6.75
CA PHE A 17 1.78 -9.07 8.04
C PHE A 17 0.25 -9.14 8.18
N PRO A 18 -0.26 -9.41 9.40
CA PRO A 18 -1.68 -9.40 9.66
C PRO A 18 -2.25 -7.97 9.77
N ALA A 19 -1.45 -6.99 10.23
CA ALA A 19 -1.85 -5.60 10.39
C ALA A 19 -0.82 -4.62 9.81
N ILE A 20 -1.29 -3.40 9.46
CA ILE A 20 -0.44 -2.30 8.98
C ILE A 20 0.56 -1.89 10.07
N SER A 21 0.12 -1.81 11.32
CA SER A 21 0.96 -1.46 12.47
C SER A 21 2.16 -2.39 12.61
N ASP A 22 1.98 -3.69 12.38
CA ASP A 22 3.06 -4.68 12.48
C ASP A 22 4.05 -4.52 11.32
N ALA A 23 3.55 -4.27 10.12
CA ALA A 23 4.38 -4.02 8.94
C ALA A 23 5.21 -2.74 9.10
N LEU A 24 4.61 -1.68 9.66
CA LEU A 24 5.29 -0.42 9.94
C LEU A 24 6.32 -0.55 11.07
N ALA A 25 5.98 -1.23 12.16
CA ALA A 25 6.92 -1.50 13.24
C ALA A 25 8.14 -2.28 12.73
N PHE A 26 7.93 -3.23 11.83
CA PHE A 26 9.02 -3.94 11.15
C PHE A 26 9.83 -3.01 10.23
N TYR A 27 9.15 -2.22 9.39
CA TYR A 27 9.76 -1.24 8.49
C TYR A 27 10.68 -0.26 9.23
N GLU A 28 10.19 0.32 10.33
CA GLU A 28 10.94 1.25 11.17
C GLU A 28 12.12 0.58 11.87
N ARG A 29 11.91 -0.61 12.44
CA ARG A 29 12.95 -1.36 13.15
C ARG A 29 14.07 -1.80 12.22
N ALA A 30 13.72 -2.26 11.03
CA ALA A 30 14.67 -2.69 10.01
C ALA A 30 15.28 -1.52 9.23
N ARG A 31 14.80 -0.28 9.45
CA ARG A 31 15.24 0.95 8.77
C ARG A 31 15.27 0.77 7.24
N LEU A 32 14.22 0.17 6.72
CA LEU A 32 14.15 -0.14 5.31
C LEU A 32 13.97 1.14 4.49
N GLU A 33 14.64 1.20 3.36
CA GLU A 33 14.47 2.26 2.37
C GLU A 33 13.77 1.69 1.14
N ASN A 34 12.95 2.51 0.46
CA ASN A 34 12.22 2.11 -0.75
C ASN A 34 11.35 0.85 -0.54
N ALA A 35 10.58 0.83 0.55
CA ALA A 35 9.66 -0.25 0.85
C ALA A 35 8.24 0.09 0.39
N ARG A 36 7.49 -0.92 -0.03
CA ARG A 36 6.11 -0.81 -0.51
C ARG A 36 5.23 -1.76 0.30
N LEU A 37 4.17 -1.23 0.90
CA LEU A 37 3.17 -2.04 1.58
C LEU A 37 1.98 -2.28 0.64
N ARG A 38 1.78 -3.52 0.25
CA ARG A 38 0.66 -3.97 -0.58
C ARG A 38 -0.46 -4.50 0.30
N PHE A 39 -1.69 -4.18 -0.02
CA PHE A 39 -2.88 -4.79 0.56
C PHE A 39 -3.52 -5.71 -0.48
N THR A 40 -3.35 -7.01 -0.28
CA THR A 40 -3.66 -8.05 -1.27
C THR A 40 -5.15 -8.19 -1.56
N GLU A 41 -6.01 -8.15 -0.54
CA GLU A 41 -7.46 -8.31 -0.70
C GLU A 41 -8.07 -7.22 -1.57
N LYS A 42 -7.61 -5.99 -1.39
CA LYS A 42 -8.05 -4.85 -2.20
C LYS A 42 -7.17 -4.62 -3.42
N GLN A 43 -6.12 -5.41 -3.65
CA GLN A 43 -5.14 -5.19 -4.73
C GLN A 43 -4.58 -3.76 -4.77
N THR A 44 -4.26 -3.19 -3.60
CA THR A 44 -3.71 -1.83 -3.49
C THR A 44 -2.29 -1.83 -2.96
N PHE A 45 -1.63 -0.67 -3.02
CA PHE A 45 -0.33 -0.47 -2.37
C PHE A 45 -0.14 0.97 -1.93
N VAL A 46 0.80 1.16 -1.01
CA VAL A 46 1.36 2.45 -0.62
C VAL A 46 2.89 2.33 -0.58
N ASP A 47 3.58 3.36 -1.04
CA ASP A 47 5.02 3.47 -0.88
C ASP A 47 5.32 4.06 0.50
N LEU A 48 6.16 3.37 1.28
CA LEU A 48 6.52 3.78 2.62
C LEU A 48 7.70 4.76 2.58
N PHE A 49 7.62 5.80 3.40
CA PHE A 49 8.68 6.78 3.60
C PHE A 49 8.99 6.92 5.11
N PRO A 50 10.21 7.35 5.47
CA PRO A 50 10.57 7.53 6.86
C PRO A 50 9.61 8.48 7.59
N GLY A 51 9.09 8.04 8.75
CA GLY A 51 8.13 8.82 9.55
C GLY A 51 6.67 8.73 9.08
N ILE A 52 6.34 7.84 8.14
CA ILE A 52 4.95 7.54 7.79
C ILE A 52 4.22 6.87 8.96
N THR A 53 3.01 7.34 9.29
CA THR A 53 2.19 6.77 10.37
C THR A 53 1.19 5.75 9.85
N THR A 54 0.71 4.87 10.73
CA THR A 54 -0.38 3.92 10.43
C THR A 54 -1.59 4.62 9.84
N GLU A 55 -2.00 5.76 10.42
CA GLU A 55 -3.14 6.56 9.95
C GLU A 55 -2.94 7.08 8.52
N VAL A 56 -1.72 7.52 8.18
CA VAL A 56 -1.39 7.96 6.82
C VAL A 56 -1.47 6.79 5.85
N VAL A 57 -0.93 5.64 6.22
CA VAL A 57 -1.00 4.41 5.41
C VAL A 57 -2.45 3.96 5.20
N GLU A 58 -3.26 3.91 6.25
CA GLU A 58 -4.66 3.54 6.17
C GLU A 58 -5.44 4.49 5.26
N ARG A 59 -5.21 5.80 5.42
CA ARG A 59 -5.84 6.82 4.59
C ARG A 59 -5.39 6.73 3.13
N GLU A 60 -4.10 6.50 2.88
CA GLU A 60 -3.57 6.25 1.53
C GLU A 60 -4.23 5.02 0.92
N LEU A 61 -4.21 3.88 1.60
CA LEU A 61 -4.81 2.61 1.15
C LEU A 61 -6.32 2.69 0.95
N ALA A 62 -7.02 3.55 1.70
CA ALA A 62 -8.43 3.84 1.49
C ALA A 62 -8.67 4.82 0.33
N SER A 63 -7.75 5.76 0.11
CA SER A 63 -7.86 6.82 -0.91
C SER A 63 -7.29 6.44 -2.27
N VAL A 64 -6.65 5.27 -2.41
CA VAL A 64 -6.14 4.77 -3.68
C VAL A 64 -7.24 4.48 -4.70
N TRP A 65 -8.47 4.27 -4.24
CA TRP A 65 -9.64 4.09 -5.08
C TRP A 65 -10.37 5.41 -5.30
N GLU A 66 -10.70 5.70 -6.54
CA GLU A 66 -11.59 6.79 -6.93
C GLU A 66 -12.79 6.24 -7.70
N TRP A 67 -13.92 6.92 -7.57
CA TRP A 67 -15.08 6.65 -8.41
C TRP A 67 -14.84 7.23 -9.79
N ALA A 68 -15.06 6.42 -10.81
CA ALA A 68 -14.90 6.88 -12.18
C ALA A 68 -15.99 7.94 -12.48
N ALA A 69 -15.64 9.03 -13.16
CA ALA A 69 -16.60 10.08 -13.50
C ALA A 69 -17.74 9.57 -14.41
N ASP A 70 -17.49 8.48 -15.12
CA ASP A 70 -18.44 7.72 -15.95
C ASP A 70 -19.27 6.68 -15.18
N ASP A 71 -19.08 6.55 -13.85
CA ASP A 71 -19.85 5.65 -12.98
C ASP A 71 -20.67 6.44 -11.94
N PRO A 72 -21.81 7.03 -12.34
CA PRO A 72 -22.66 7.82 -11.44
C PRO A 72 -23.28 6.99 -10.31
N LEU A 73 -23.32 5.66 -10.47
CA LEU A 73 -23.85 4.75 -9.45
C LEU A 73 -22.79 4.34 -8.41
N GLN A 74 -21.52 4.73 -8.60
CA GLN A 74 -20.42 4.42 -7.69
C GLN A 74 -20.35 2.92 -7.36
N VAL A 75 -20.47 2.06 -8.38
CA VAL A 75 -20.50 0.60 -8.22
C VAL A 75 -19.12 0.00 -8.45
N ARG A 76 -18.29 0.63 -9.28
CA ARG A 76 -16.99 0.14 -9.73
C ARG A 76 -15.90 1.16 -9.41
N PRO A 77 -15.27 1.09 -8.22
CA PRO A 77 -14.16 1.96 -7.91
C PRO A 77 -12.98 1.59 -8.83
N ARG A 78 -12.24 2.60 -9.30
CA ARG A 78 -11.02 2.43 -10.08
C ARG A 78 -9.81 2.92 -9.28
N LEU A 79 -8.64 2.32 -9.48
CA LEU A 79 -7.40 2.82 -8.89
C LEU A 79 -7.09 4.19 -9.48
N LYS A 80 -6.73 5.16 -8.63
CA LYS A 80 -6.26 6.46 -9.09
C LYS A 80 -5.05 6.26 -10.00
N ARG A 81 -4.96 7.08 -11.05
CA ARG A 81 -3.86 7.01 -12.03
C ARG A 81 -2.45 6.95 -11.42
N ARG A 82 -2.22 7.60 -10.28
CA ARG A 82 -0.92 7.58 -9.58
C ARG A 82 -0.53 6.22 -8.98
N TYR A 83 -1.52 5.35 -8.75
CA TYR A 83 -1.34 3.97 -8.26
C TYR A 83 -1.54 2.92 -9.35
N LEU A 84 -1.81 3.33 -10.59
CA LEU A 84 -1.72 2.40 -11.71
C LEU A 84 -0.23 2.11 -11.93
N VAL A 85 0.15 0.84 -11.79
CA VAL A 85 1.46 0.38 -12.22
C VAL A 85 1.53 0.67 -13.71
N LYS A 86 2.45 1.55 -14.14
CA LYS A 86 2.75 1.72 -15.56
C LYS A 86 3.29 0.38 -16.05
N THR A 87 2.47 -0.34 -16.79
CA THR A 87 2.90 -1.49 -17.60
C THR A 87 3.95 -1.07 -18.61
#